data_AF-K1TW70-F1
#
_entry.id   AF-K1TW70-F1
#
_cell.length_a   1.000
_cell.length_b   1.000
_cell.length_c   1.000
_cell.angle_alpha   90.00
_cell.angle_beta   90.00
_cell.angle_gamma   90.00
#
_symmetry.space_group_name_H-M   'P 1'
#
loop_
_entity.id
_entity.type
_entity.pdbx_description
1 polymer ?
#
loop_
_entity_poly.entity_id
_entity_poly.type
_entity_poly.pdbx_seq_one_letter_code
_entity_poly.pdbx_strand_id
1 'polypeptide(L)'
;MRKVAKLLTDYVIKKSMVDEADREVYEYGFVITLEVGLFLVASLFIALKLDMVLEGIFFFVIFSPLRSYAGGLHLEKFWICFVLSCLTYITTLLVVKNLCLHEFVSLIVLFALEVFVYVLYPVENRN
;
A
#
# COMPACT_ATOMS: atom_id res chain seq x y z
N MET A 1 -1.43 13.59 8.89
CA MET A 1 -0.82 12.47 9.64
C MET A 1 0.10 12.95 10.76
N ARG A 2 1.17 13.69 10.49
CA ARG A 2 2.19 14.03 11.50
C ARG A 2 1.66 14.70 12.79
N LYS A 3 0.69 15.61 12.70
CA LYS A 3 0.05 16.21 13.90
C LYS A 3 -0.67 15.19 14.78
N VAL A 4 -1.38 14.23 14.16
CA VAL A 4 -2.10 13.16 14.87
C VAL A 4 -1.11 12.15 15.44
N ALA A 5 -0.08 11.79 14.68
CA ALA A 5 0.99 10.92 15.15
C ALA A 5 1.75 11.52 16.34
N LYS A 6 2.03 12.83 16.35
CA LYS A 6 2.60 13.53 17.51
C LYS A 6 1.70 13.44 18.73
N LEU A 7 0.40 13.75 18.59
CA LEU A 7 -0.56 13.65 19.69
C LEU A 7 -0.64 12.24 20.27
N LEU A 8 -0.63 11.20 19.42
CA LEU A 8 -0.61 9.81 19.85
C LEU A 8 0.69 9.45 20.57
N THR A 9 1.84 9.89 20.03
CA THR A 9 3.15 9.65 20.64
C THR A 9 3.26 10.33 22.00
N ASP A 10 2.85 11.61 22.09
CA ASP A 10 2.85 12.39 23.33
C ASP A 10 1.92 11.75 24.39
N TYR A 11 0.79 11.18 23.96
CA TYR A 11 -0.13 10.44 24.85
C TYR A 11 0.52 9.18 25.44
N VAL A 12 1.25 8.41 24.61
CA VAL A 12 1.90 7.16 25.03
C VAL A 12 3.12 7.43 25.93
N ILE A 13 3.91 8.47 25.64
CA ILE A 13 5.04 8.92 26.47
C ILE A 13 4.53 9.42 27.83
N LYS A 14 3.46 10.23 27.85
CA LYS A 14 2.86 10.74 29.09
C LYS A 14 2.36 9.62 30.01
N LYS A 15 2.02 8.47 29.45
CA LYS A 15 1.58 7.28 30.19
C LYS A 15 2.74 6.40 30.66
N SER A 16 3.99 6.85 30.47
CA SER A 16 5.24 6.11 30.78
C SER A 16 5.30 4.73 30.13
N MET A 17 4.64 4.56 28.99
CA MET A 17 4.63 3.30 28.25
C MET A 17 5.82 3.16 27.30
N VAL A 18 6.46 4.29 26.94
CA VAL A 18 7.55 4.39 25.96
C VAL A 18 8.53 5.47 26.41
N ASP A 19 9.82 5.22 26.25
CA ASP A 19 10.89 6.18 26.54
C ASP A 19 10.94 7.29 25.50
N GLU A 20 11.28 8.50 25.95
CA GLU A 20 11.35 9.68 25.09
C GLU A 20 12.46 9.57 24.03
N ALA A 21 13.46 8.70 24.25
CA ALA A 21 14.50 8.37 23.28
C ALA A 21 13.93 7.72 22.00
N ASP A 22 12.82 6.97 22.11
CA ASP A 22 12.20 6.26 20.98
C ASP A 22 11.08 7.08 20.31
N ARG A 23 10.89 8.35 20.72
CA ARG A 23 9.82 9.22 20.23
C ARG A 23 9.74 9.29 18.71
N GLU A 24 10.88 9.40 18.03
CA GLU A 24 10.92 9.52 16.57
C GLU A 24 10.48 8.23 15.87
N VAL A 25 10.86 7.07 16.40
CA VAL A 25 10.49 5.75 15.88
C VAL A 25 8.98 5.56 16.02
N TYR A 26 8.41 5.91 17.17
CA TYR A 26 6.97 5.83 17.39
C TYR A 26 6.18 6.85 16.56
N GLU A 27 6.65 8.09 16.44
CA GLU A 27 6.00 9.09 15.60
C GLU A 27 5.95 8.63 14.13
N TYR A 28 7.06 8.07 13.62
CA TYR A 28 7.11 7.49 12.28
C TYR A 28 6.19 6.26 12.15
N GLY A 29 6.22 5.36 13.13
CA GLY A 29 5.36 4.19 13.17
C GLY A 29 3.88 4.56 13.12
N PHE A 30 3.45 5.53 13.95
CA PHE A 30 2.07 6.02 13.93
C PHE A 30 1.70 6.70 12.62
N VAL A 31 2.61 7.43 11.98
CA VAL A 31 2.37 7.96 10.63
C VAL A 31 2.08 6.80 9.69
N ILE A 32 2.97 5.81 9.56
CA ILE A 32 2.74 4.66 8.67
C ILE A 32 1.44 3.93 9.01
N THR A 33 1.18 3.64 10.28
CA THR A 33 -0.03 2.93 10.71
C THR A 33 -1.29 3.68 10.32
N LEU A 34 -1.32 5.00 10.51
CA LEU A 34 -2.45 5.82 10.07
C LEU A 34 -2.59 5.78 8.54
N GLU A 35 -1.49 5.80 7.80
CA GLU A 35 -1.49 5.83 6.33
C GLU A 35 -2.01 4.53 5.75
N VAL A 36 -1.48 3.40 6.23
CA VAL A 36 -1.90 2.05 5.84
C VAL A 36 -3.33 1.77 6.31
N GLY A 37 -3.68 2.18 7.53
CA GLY A 37 -5.01 2.01 8.09
C GLY A 37 -6.08 2.77 7.30
N LEU A 38 -5.80 4.02 6.90
CA LEU A 38 -6.73 4.80 6.08
C LEU A 38 -6.92 4.15 4.69
N PHE A 39 -5.84 3.65 4.08
CA PHE A 39 -5.92 2.95 2.81
C PHE A 39 -6.74 1.65 2.91
N LEU A 40 -6.50 0.83 3.94
CA LEU A 40 -7.25 -0.40 4.20
C LEU A 40 -8.76 -0.16 4.36
N VAL A 41 -9.15 0.89 5.10
CA VAL A 41 -10.57 1.24 5.27
C VAL A 41 -11.18 1.67 3.94
N ALA A 42 -10.48 2.51 3.17
CA ALA A 42 -10.94 2.98 1.87
C ALA A 42 -11.10 1.82 0.86
N SER A 43 -10.10 0.93 0.78
CA SER A 43 -10.13 -0.22 -0.11
C SER A 43 -11.22 -1.23 0.27
N LEU A 44 -11.50 -1.41 1.56
CA LEU A 44 -12.58 -2.27 2.01
C LEU A 44 -13.93 -1.75 1.53
N PHE A 45 -14.17 -0.43 1.64
CA PHE A 45 -15.40 0.18 1.15
C PHE A 45 -15.54 0.03 -0.37
N ILE A 46 -14.45 0.22 -1.12
CA ILE A 46 -14.42 0.03 -2.58
C ILE A 46 -14.74 -1.44 -2.93
N ALA A 47 -14.09 -2.41 -2.27
CA ALA A 47 -14.30 -3.83 -2.53
C ALA A 47 -15.76 -4.26 -2.29
N LEU A 48 -16.35 -3.80 -1.18
CA LEU A 48 -17.75 -4.04 -0.85
C LEU A 48 -18.71 -3.40 -1.86
N LYS A 49 -18.38 -2.22 -2.40
CA LYS A 49 -19.19 -1.56 -3.43
C LYS A 49 -19.16 -2.27 -4.78
N LEU A 50 -18.04 -2.90 -5.12
CA LEU A 50 -17.87 -3.65 -6.37
C LEU A 50 -18.30 -5.12 -6.27
N ASP A 51 -18.57 -5.61 -5.06
CA ASP A 51 -18.82 -7.01 -4.70
C ASP A 51 -17.64 -7.94 -5.05
N MET A 52 -16.41 -7.42 -4.92
CA MET A 52 -15.15 -8.08 -5.32
C MET A 52 -14.17 -8.16 -4.14
N VAL A 53 -14.65 -8.68 -3.01
CA VAL A 53 -13.87 -8.74 -1.77
C VAL A 53 -12.70 -9.72 -1.91
N LEU A 54 -12.91 -10.85 -2.58
CA LEU A 54 -11.89 -11.89 -2.72
C LEU A 54 -10.72 -11.40 -3.59
N GLU A 55 -11.03 -10.81 -4.74
CA GLU A 55 -10.06 -10.19 -5.66
C GLU A 55 -9.32 -9.03 -4.98
N GLY A 56 -10.03 -8.26 -4.14
CA GLY A 56 -9.45 -7.24 -3.30
C GLY A 56 -8.41 -7.78 -2.32
N ILE A 57 -8.69 -8.92 -1.67
CA ILE A 57 -7.73 -9.59 -0.76
C ILE A 57 -6.51 -10.07 -1.55
N PHE A 58 -6.70 -10.71 -2.70
CA PHE A 58 -5.59 -11.14 -3.56
C PHE A 58 -4.71 -9.96 -3.99
N PHE A 59 -5.32 -8.84 -4.36
CA PHE A 59 -4.60 -7.60 -4.64
C PHE A 59 -3.72 -7.19 -3.46
N PHE A 60 -4.23 -7.21 -2.23
CA PHE A 60 -3.44 -6.85 -1.05
C PHE A 60 -2.25 -7.78 -0.82
N VAL A 61 -2.44 -9.08 -0.97
CA VAL A 61 -1.38 -10.09 -0.76
C VAL A 61 -0.22 -9.90 -1.73
N ILE A 62 -0.49 -9.50 -2.98
CA ILE A 62 0.53 -9.33 -4.01
C ILE A 62 1.09 -7.89 -4.00
N PHE A 63 0.21 -6.89 -3.95
CA PHE A 63 0.58 -5.49 -4.08
C PHE A 63 1.26 -4.93 -2.82
N SER A 64 0.95 -5.45 -1.63
CA SER A 64 1.57 -4.96 -0.39
C SER A 64 3.08 -5.28 -0.31
N PRO A 65 3.53 -6.53 -0.57
CA PRO A 65 4.96 -6.82 -0.71
C PRO A 65 5.59 -6.06 -1.86
N LEU A 66 4.94 -6.04 -3.04
CA LEU A 66 5.48 -5.34 -4.20
C LEU A 66 5.74 -3.86 -3.91
N ARG A 67 4.81 -3.18 -3.24
CA ARG A 67 4.96 -1.79 -2.81
C ARG A 67 6.06 -1.59 -1.77
N SER A 68 6.26 -2.55 -0.88
CA SER A 68 7.28 -2.48 0.18
C SER A 68 8.69 -2.71 -0.38
N TYR A 69 8.84 -3.64 -1.32
CA TYR A 69 10.14 -4.03 -1.91
C TYR A 69 10.55 -3.22 -3.14
N ALA A 70 9.60 -2.73 -3.95
CA ALA A 70 9.91 -1.93 -5.13
C ALA A 70 10.38 -0.51 -4.78
N GLY A 71 10.39 -0.15 -3.48
CA GLY A 71 10.63 1.22 -3.03
C GLY A 71 9.43 2.11 -3.34
N GLY A 72 8.94 2.83 -2.35
CA GLY A 72 7.86 3.79 -2.56
C GLY A 72 8.41 5.11 -3.12
N LEU A 73 7.68 5.73 -4.05
CA LEU A 73 7.71 7.19 -4.22
C LEU A 73 7.14 7.82 -2.95
N HIS A 74 7.97 8.07 -1.95
CA HIS A 74 7.58 8.83 -0.76
C HIS A 74 7.54 10.32 -1.15
N LEU A 75 6.53 10.68 -1.95
CA LEU A 75 6.25 12.06 -2.33
C LEU A 75 6.01 12.88 -1.06
N GLU A 76 6.42 14.15 -1.04
CA GLU A 76 6.29 15.06 0.12
C GLU A 76 4.88 15.15 0.71
N LYS A 77 3.85 14.74 -0.06
CA LYS A 77 2.44 14.79 0.32
C LYS A 77 1.80 13.40 0.32
N PHE A 78 1.50 12.89 1.51
CA PHE A 78 0.75 11.66 1.75
C PHE A 78 -0.52 11.51 0.87
N TRP A 79 -1.29 12.59 0.70
CA TRP A 79 -2.54 12.56 -0.07
C TRP A 79 -2.36 12.11 -1.52
N ILE A 80 -1.21 12.42 -2.15
CA ILE A 80 -0.92 11.99 -3.52
C ILE A 80 -0.74 10.48 -3.55
N CYS A 81 0.06 9.93 -2.62
CA CYS A 81 0.27 8.49 -2.48
C CYS A 81 -1.05 7.77 -2.20
N PHE A 82 -1.91 8.34 -1.35
CA PHE A 82 -3.22 7.77 -1.05
C PHE A 82 -4.12 7.72 -2.28
N VAL A 83 -4.26 8.83 -3.01
CA VAL A 83 -5.08 8.90 -4.24
C VAL A 83 -4.55 7.94 -5.30
N LEU A 84 -3.23 7.91 -5.53
CA LEU A 84 -2.62 6.97 -6.48
C LEU A 84 -2.89 5.52 -6.09
N SER A 85 -2.76 5.17 -4.81
CA SER A 85 -3.03 3.81 -4.33
C SER A 85 -4.50 3.41 -4.50
N CYS A 86 -5.42 4.35 -4.25
CA CYS A 86 -6.84 4.11 -4.47
C CYS A 86 -7.16 3.97 -5.96
N LEU A 87 -6.55 4.78 -6.82
CA LEU A 87 -6.71 4.69 -8.27
C LEU A 87 -6.19 3.35 -8.80
N THR A 88 -4.98 2.92 -8.41
CA THR A 88 -4.43 1.62 -8.84
C THR A 88 -5.33 0.48 -8.38
N TYR A 89 -5.86 0.53 -7.16
CA TYR A 89 -6.79 -0.46 -6.64
C TYR A 89 -8.10 -0.52 -7.45
N ILE A 90 -8.75 0.62 -7.66
CA ILE A 90 -10.01 0.71 -8.42
C ILE A 90 -9.81 0.24 -9.86
N THR A 91 -8.77 0.73 -10.54
CA THR A 91 -8.47 0.34 -11.92
C THR A 91 -8.20 -1.16 -12.01
N THR A 92 -7.47 -1.75 -11.06
CA THR A 92 -7.19 -3.19 -11.08
C THR A 92 -8.48 -4.00 -10.93
N LEU A 93 -9.34 -3.66 -9.96
CA LEU A 93 -10.63 -4.34 -9.80
C LEU A 93 -11.53 -4.19 -11.03
N LEU A 94 -11.59 -2.99 -11.63
CA LEU A 94 -12.38 -2.76 -12.84
C LEU A 94 -11.82 -3.54 -14.05
N VAL A 95 -10.50 -3.63 -14.20
CA VAL A 95 -9.87 -4.44 -15.24
C VAL A 95 -10.25 -5.90 -15.05
N VAL A 96 -10.07 -6.46 -13.85
CA VAL A 96 -10.44 -7.85 -13.55
C VAL A 96 -11.93 -8.11 -13.78
N LYS A 97 -12.80 -7.15 -13.46
CA LYS A 97 -14.25 -7.27 -13.66
C LYS A 97 -14.67 -7.31 -15.13
N ASN A 98 -13.99 -6.56 -15.99
CA ASN A 98 -14.40 -6.37 -17.39
C ASN A 98 -13.57 -7.20 -18.39
N LEU A 99 -12.34 -7.60 -18.04
CA LEU A 99 -11.52 -8.48 -18.89
C LEU A 99 -11.84 -9.95 -18.59
N CYS A 100 -12.57 -10.59 -19.52
CA CYS A 100 -12.61 -12.04 -19.61
C CYS A 100 -11.46 -12.51 -20.52
N LEU A 101 -10.28 -12.77 -19.94
CA LEU A 101 -9.19 -13.42 -20.65
C LEU A 101 -9.29 -14.94 -20.55
N HIS A 102 -8.97 -15.62 -21.64
CA HIS A 102 -8.78 -17.07 -21.61
C HIS A 102 -7.60 -17.43 -20.71
N GLU A 103 -7.70 -18.53 -19.95
CA GLU A 103 -6.73 -18.93 -18.93
C GLU A 103 -5.28 -18.98 -19.44
N PHE A 104 -5.08 -19.55 -20.64
CA PHE A 104 -3.77 -19.61 -21.29
C PHE A 104 -3.18 -18.22 -21.61
N VAL A 105 -4.03 -17.26 -22.00
CA VAL A 105 -3.59 -15.88 -22.31
C VAL A 105 -3.19 -15.18 -21.02
N SER A 106 -3.93 -15.40 -19.92
CA SER A 106 -3.58 -14.87 -18.60
C SER A 106 -2.22 -15.35 -18.12
N LEU A 107 -1.91 -16.64 -18.29
CA LEU A 107 -0.60 -17.21 -17.93
C LEU A 107 0.55 -16.62 -18.74
N ILE A 108 0.36 -16.43 -20.06
CA ILE A 108 1.38 -15.82 -20.92
C ILE A 108 1.63 -14.36 -20.50
N VAL A 109 0.57 -13.60 -20.24
CA VAL A 109 0.67 -12.21 -19.78
C VAL A 109 1.35 -12.13 -18.42
N LEU A 110 1.02 -13.02 -17.48
CA LEU A 110 1.65 -13.08 -16.17
C LEU A 110 3.16 -13.29 -16.29
N PHE A 111 3.59 -14.30 -17.07
CA PHE A 111 5.00 -14.59 -17.27
C PHE A 111 5.74 -13.43 -17.95
N ALA A 112 5.12 -12.79 -18.94
CA ALA A 112 5.68 -11.62 -19.60
C ALA A 112 5.85 -10.43 -18.63
N LEU A 113 4.86 -10.18 -17.77
CA LEU A 113 4.92 -9.12 -16.76
C LEU A 113 5.99 -9.40 -15.70
N GLU A 114 6.14 -10.65 -15.27
CA GLU A 114 7.17 -11.03 -14.30
C GLU A 114 8.58 -10.84 -14.86
N VAL A 115 8.81 -11.27 -16.12
CA VAL A 115 10.07 -11.00 -16.84
C VAL A 115 10.29 -9.49 -16.98
N PHE A 116 9.25 -8.73 -17.31
CA PHE A 116 9.34 -7.28 -17.45
C PHE A 116 9.70 -6.60 -16.12
N VAL A 117 9.08 -7.00 -15.02
CA VAL A 117 9.43 -6.52 -13.67
C VAL A 117 10.87 -6.89 -13.35
N TYR A 118 11.32 -8.12 -13.64
CA TYR A 118 12.70 -8.54 -13.40
C TYR A 118 13.72 -7.73 -14.19
N VAL A 119 13.44 -7.43 -15.46
CA VAL A 119 14.32 -6.63 -16.34
C VAL A 119 14.33 -5.15 -15.93
N LEU A 120 13.18 -4.61 -15.54
CA LEU A 120 13.06 -3.23 -15.09
C LEU A 120 13.49 -3.00 -13.65
N TYR A 121 13.62 -4.07 -12.84
CA TYR A 121 14.02 -3.97 -11.46
C TYR A 121 15.43 -3.36 -11.39
N PRO A 122 15.58 -2.11 -10.93
CA PRO A 122 16.89 -1.51 -10.81
C PRO A 122 17.53 -2.07 -9.54
N VAL A 123 18.46 -3.02 -9.68
CA VAL A 123 19.39 -3.35 -8.60
C VAL A 123 20.50 -2.28 -8.61
N GLU A 124 20.21 -1.10 -8.10
CA GLU A 124 21.25 -0.28 -7.53
C GLU A 124 20.69 0.48 -6.34
N ASN A 125 20.82 -0.15 -5.17
CA ASN A 125 20.65 0.55 -3.91
C ASN A 125 21.76 1.60 -3.78
N ARG A 126 21.44 2.86 -4.05
CA ARG A 126 22.26 4.00 -3.62
C ARG A 126 21.63 4.65 -2.39
N ASN A 127 21.53 3.89 -1.30
CA ASN A 127 21.85 4.26 0.09
C ASN A 127 21.30 3.22 1.07
#